data_AF-A0A936IM26-F1
#
_entry.id   AF-A0A936IM26-F1
#
_cell.length_a   1.000
_cell.length_b   1.000
_cell.length_c   1.000
_cell.angle_alpha   90.00
_cell.angle_beta   90.00
_cell.angle_gamma   90.00
#
_symmetry.space_group_name_H-M   'P 1'
#
loop_
_entity.id
_entity.type
_entity.pdbx_description
1 polymer ?
#
loop_
_entity_poly.entity_id
_entity_poly.type
_entity_poly.pdbx_seq_one_letter_code
_entity_poly.pdbx_strand_id
1 'polypeptide(L)' 'MTKVEISFRLRAPLDDTMMDRITRAHSTYGFNRIRVSPDLTALHVDYDATRLTPLDVEAAMARAGIPADRIDE' A
#
# COMPACT_ATOMS: atom_id res chain seq x y z
N MET A 1 -9.14 -6.93 -16.58
CA MET A 1 -9.56 -6.25 -15.34
C MET A 1 -9.54 -7.27 -14.24
N THR A 2 -8.44 -7.33 -13.50
CA THR A 2 -8.29 -8.25 -12.36
C THR A 2 -7.89 -7.39 -11.19
N LYS A 3 -8.86 -7.08 -10.34
CA LYS A 3 -8.61 -6.34 -9.11
C LYS A 3 -8.03 -7.32 -8.10
N VAL A 4 -6.81 -7.06 -7.64
CA VAL A 4 -6.13 -7.83 -6.61
C VAL A 4 -5.95 -6.93 -5.39
N GLU A 5 -6.26 -7.48 -4.24
CA GLU A 5 -5.96 -6.87 -2.95
C GLU A 5 -4.67 -7.50 -2.43
N ILE A 6 -3.76 -6.68 -1.94
CA ILE A 6 -2.54 -7.11 -1.26
C ILE A 6 -2.51 -6.47 0.12
N SER A 7 -2.17 -7.28 1.12
CA SER A 7 -2.07 -6.85 2.51
C SER A 7 -0.61 -6.63 2.86
N PHE A 8 -0.33 -5.50 3.49
CA PHE A 8 0.97 -5.15 4.02
C PHE A 8 0.88 -4.93 5.52
N ARG A 9 1.84 -5.45 6.27
CA ARG A 9 2.01 -5.16 7.69
C ARG A 9 2.90 -3.94 7.83
N LEU A 10 2.44 -2.94 8.57
CA LEU A 10 3.26 -1.78 8.91
C LEU A 10 4.29 -2.19 9.95
N ARG A 11 5.57 -1.92 9.68
CA ARG A 11 6.66 -2.15 10.64
C ARG A 11 6.73 -1.08 11.74
N ALA A 12 6.13 0.07 11.47
CA ALA A 12 6.08 1.20 12.37
C ALA A 12 4.62 1.63 12.57
N PRO A 13 4.28 2.20 13.73
CA PRO A 13 2.96 2.79 13.93
C PRO A 13 2.66 3.82 12.84
N LEU A 14 1.42 3.82 12.38
CA LEU A 14 0.96 4.79 11.40
C LEU A 14 0.93 6.18 12.04
N ASP A 15 1.84 7.04 11.61
CA ASP A 15 1.95 8.43 12.04
C ASP A 15 1.33 9.37 11.00
N ASP A 16 0.98 10.61 11.37
CA ASP A 16 0.42 11.62 10.46
C ASP A 16 1.30 11.82 9.21
N THR A 17 2.62 11.76 9.39
CA THR A 17 3.59 11.83 8.29
C THR A 17 3.43 10.67 7.31
N MET A 18 3.10 9.48 7.80
CA MET A 18 2.83 8.29 6.98
C MET A 18 1.51 8.44 6.23
N MET A 19 0.50 9.01 6.89
CA MET A 19 -0.81 9.27 6.30
C MET A 19 -0.70 10.24 5.10
N ASP A 20 0.11 11.30 5.22
CA ASP A 20 0.38 12.24 4.12
C ASP A 20 1.10 11.54 2.95
N ARG A 21 2.08 10.68 3.26
CA ARG A 21 2.81 9.89 2.24
C ARG A 21 1.89 8.93 1.49
N ILE A 22 1.00 8.23 2.19
CA ILE A 22 -0.01 7.34 1.58
C ILE A 22 -0.93 8.14 0.65
N THR A 23 -1.36 9.32 1.08
CA THR A 23 -2.24 10.20 0.29
C THR A 23 -1.56 10.69 -0.98
N ARG A 24 -0.26 11.03 -0.92
CA ARG A 24 0.54 11.39 -2.10
C ARG A 24 0.79 10.21 -3.03
N ALA A 25 1.06 9.03 -2.45
CA ALA A 25 1.26 7.79 -3.21
C ALA A 25 0.00 7.43 -4.02
N HIS A 26 -1.18 7.61 -3.42
CA HIS A 26 -2.48 7.39 -4.07
C HIS A 26 -2.69 8.25 -5.33
N SER A 27 -2.12 9.46 -5.38
CA SER A 27 -2.24 10.32 -6.58
C SER A 27 -1.25 9.98 -7.69
N THR A 28 -0.17 9.27 -7.37
CA THR A 28 0.98 9.13 -8.28
C THR A 28 1.02 7.75 -8.97
N TYR A 29 0.59 6.72 -8.27
CA TYR A 29 0.64 5.34 -8.74
C TYR A 29 -0.79 4.85 -8.86
N GLY A 30 -1.15 4.21 -9.97
CA GLY A 30 -2.51 3.77 -10.32
C GLY A 30 -3.13 2.71 -9.41
N PHE A 31 -2.91 2.82 -8.10
CA PHE A 31 -3.66 2.18 -7.04
C PHE A 31 -5.14 2.53 -7.20
N ASN A 32 -5.96 1.50 -7.11
CA ASN A 32 -7.39 1.64 -7.22
C ASN A 32 -7.98 2.13 -5.89
N ARG A 33 -7.41 1.64 -4.78
CA ARG A 33 -7.80 2.04 -3.41
C ARG A 33 -6.73 1.62 -2.42
N ILE A 34 -6.51 2.42 -1.38
CA ILE A 34 -5.69 2.05 -0.23
C ILE A 34 -6.57 2.13 1.02
N ARG A 35 -6.56 1.10 1.86
CA ARG A 35 -7.27 1.07 3.14
C ARG A 35 -6.29 0.73 4.24
N VAL A 36 -6.29 1.52 5.31
CA VAL A 36 -5.60 1.14 6.55
C VAL A 36 -6.54 0.25 7.35
N SER A 37 -6.01 -0.82 7.95
CA SER A 37 -6.77 -1.60 8.93
C SER A 37 -7.12 -0.74 10.14
N PRO A 38 -8.25 -1.00 10.82
CA PRO A 38 -8.70 -0.21 11.98
C PRO A 38 -7.68 -0.23 13.14
N ASP A 39 -6.89 -1.29 13.24
CA ASP A 39 -5.83 -1.42 14.24
C ASP A 39 -4.55 -0.64 13.90
N LEU A 40 -4.50 0.04 12.74
CA LEU A 40 -3.34 0.81 12.25
C LEU A 40 -2.04 0.00 12.13
N THR A 41 -2.14 -1.33 12.10
CA THR A 41 -1.01 -2.27 12.00
C THR A 41 -0.83 -2.84 10.61
N ALA A 42 -1.85 -2.71 9.75
CA ALA A 42 -1.85 -3.26 8.42
C ALA A 42 -2.51 -2.32 7.41
N LEU A 43 -2.20 -2.55 6.14
CA LEU A 43 -2.59 -1.73 5.02
C LEU A 43 -2.96 -2.62 3.83
N HIS A 44 -4.17 -2.45 3.33
CA HIS A 44 -4.70 -3.17 2.18
C HIS A 44 -4.65 -2.26 0.96
N VAL A 45 -3.98 -2.73 -0.10
CA VAL A 45 -3.88 -2.01 -1.37
C VAL A 45 -4.61 -2.79 -2.45
N ASP A 46 -5.59 -2.14 -3.05
CA ASP A 46 -6.27 -2.62 -4.23
C ASP A 46 -5.57 -2.10 -5.47
N TYR A 47 -5.12 -3.00 -6.35
CA TYR A 47 -4.52 -2.66 -7.63
C TYR A 47 -5.05 -3.54 -8.76
N ASP A 48 -4.85 -3.10 -10.01
CA ASP A 48 -5.16 -3.91 -11.18
C ASP A 48 -3.93 -4.75 -11.56
N ALA A 49 -4.03 -6.06 -11.36
CA ALA A 49 -2.94 -7.01 -11.63
C ALA A 49 -2.63 -7.20 -13.13
N THR A 50 -3.40 -6.58 -14.02
CA THR A 50 -3.05 -6.53 -15.46
C THR A 50 -2.12 -5.37 -15.78
N ARG A 51 -1.96 -4.40 -14.87
CA ARG A 51 -1.09 -3.22 -15.02
C ARG A 51 0.09 -3.18 -14.05
N LEU A 52 -0.10 -3.69 -12.83
CA LEU A 52 0.89 -3.62 -11.76
C LEU A 52 1.16 -5.03 -11.23
N THR A 53 2.41 -5.31 -10.89
CA THR A 53 2.79 -6.52 -10.17
C THR A 53 2.86 -6.26 -8.66
N PRO A 54 2.81 -7.30 -7.80
CA PRO A 54 3.05 -7.13 -6.37
C PRO A 54 4.36 -6.39 -6.06
N LEU A 55 5.40 -6.66 -6.86
CA LEU A 55 6.72 -6.03 -6.74
C LEU A 55 6.67 -4.53 -7.07
N ASP A 56 5.87 -4.12 -8.06
CA ASP A 56 5.66 -2.70 -8.37
C ASP A 56 4.95 -1.97 -7.24
N VAL A 57 3.96 -2.63 -6.62
CA VAL A 57 3.26 -2.11 -5.45
C VAL A 57 4.23 -1.94 -4.27
N GLU A 58 5.04 -2.96 -3.98
CA GLU A 58 6.09 -2.89 -2.95
C GLU A 58 7.10 -1.77 -3.22
N ALA A 59 7.58 -1.64 -4.46
CA ALA A 59 8.49 -0.59 -4.84
C ALA A 59 7.84 0.80 -4.68
N ALA A 60 6.57 0.95 -5.04
CA ALA A 60 5.83 2.21 -4.85
C ALA A 60 5.65 2.56 -3.36
N MET A 61 5.42 1.58 -2.49
CA MET A 61 5.40 1.78 -1.03
C MET A 61 6.77 2.23 -0.50
N ALA A 62 7.83 1.56 -0.91
CA ALA A 62 9.19 1.92 -0.54
C ALA A 62 9.56 3.32 -1.03
N ARG A 63 9.16 3.69 -2.26
CA ARG A 63 9.36 5.03 -2.84
C ARG A 63 8.55 6.11 -2.13
N ALA A 64 7.36 5.78 -1.63
CA ALA A 64 6.57 6.64 -0.78
C ALA A 64 7.17 6.77 0.64
N GLY A 65 8.19 5.99 0.98
CA GLY A 65 8.81 5.96 2.30
C GLY A 65 7.91 5.32 3.35
N ILE A 66 7.07 4.36 2.95
CA ILE A 66 6.18 3.60 3.82
C ILE A 66 6.89 2.27 4.15
N PRO A 67 7.38 2.06 5.38
CA PRO A 67 8.00 0.81 5.81
C PRO A 67 6.91 -0.22 6.10
N ALA A 68 6.43 -0.87 5.05
CA ALA A 68 5.49 -1.96 5.13
C ALA A 68 6.13 -3.25 4.58
N ASP A 69 5.79 -4.39 5.17
CA ASP A 69 6.18 -5.72 4.69
C ASP A 69 4.97 -6.43 4.13
N ARG A 70 5.12 -7.07 2.96
CA ARG A 70 4.05 -7.84 2.37
C ARG A 70 3.69 -9.02 3.26
N ILE A 71 2.40 -9.23 3.49
CA ILE A 71 1.88 -10.43 4.13
C ILE A 71 1.32 -11.28 3.00
N ASP A 72 2.08 -12.28 2.55
CA ASP A 72 1.50 -13.41 1.82
C ASP A 72 0.85 -14.32 2.88
N GLU A 73 -0.46 -14.51 2.77
CA GLU A 73 -1.15 -15.60 3.48
C GLU A 73 -1.10 -16.88 2.64
#